data_AF-A0A933KG54-F1
#
_entry.id   AF-A0A933KG54-F1
#
_cell.length_a   1.000
_cell.length_b   1.000
_cell.length_c   1.000
_cell.angle_alpha   90.00
_cell.angle_beta   90.00
_cell.angle_gamma   90.00
#
_symmetry.space_group_name_H-M   'P 1'
#
loop_
_entity.id
_entity.type
_entity.pdbx_description
1 polymer ?
#
loop_
_entity_poly.entity_id
_entity_poly.type
_entity_poly.pdbx_seq_one_letter_code
_entity_poly.pdbx_strand_id
1 'polypeptide(L)'
;MTIRPTPNRSRDELAGLIAEYFAELEIAQDLEAAQVVGFLDEQLAAGGSMPGVEAAWTDLEYFCAYLEAHPTSRGLEELEPWEYSRLVFEFLESEVYDPLAADPARKRELLSTVVAFLGFLKQKGGLASTAAADRALEQIFSGSAPRPIPRPPMTAGELIGWLNGPNTGLAHRITGSDLWLTLTRDADFDGEWKQVADYIESAPELPGHDKKAEAVRRLASILTQDELDPTALMGETAVTREHVERARKYFYGEAA
;
A
#
# COMPACT_ATOMS: atom_id res chain seq x y z
N MET A 1 15.29 20.83 2.60
CA MET A 1 14.94 21.30 1.24
C MET A 1 14.48 22.74 1.35
N THR A 2 15.11 23.69 0.66
CA THR A 2 14.78 25.13 0.76
C THR A 2 13.98 25.53 -0.47
N ILE A 3 12.69 25.84 -0.32
CA ILE A 3 11.83 26.31 -1.41
C ILE A 3 12.37 27.68 -1.84
N ARG A 4 13.12 27.73 -2.94
CA ARG A 4 13.48 28.98 -3.59
C ARG A 4 12.28 29.43 -4.44
N PRO A 5 11.94 30.72 -4.49
CA PRO A 5 10.93 31.21 -5.42
C PRO A 5 11.40 30.91 -6.84
N THR A 6 10.59 30.14 -7.57
CA THR A 6 10.89 29.72 -8.93
C THR A 6 10.78 30.92 -9.87
N PRO A 7 11.81 31.28 -10.64
CA PRO A 7 11.65 32.21 -11.75
C PRO A 7 10.66 31.61 -12.75
N ASN A 8 9.83 32.41 -13.44
CA ASN A 8 8.99 31.92 -14.54
C ASN A 8 9.88 31.20 -15.57
N ARG A 9 9.89 29.86 -15.52
CA ARG A 9 10.63 29.02 -16.45
C ARG A 9 9.87 28.96 -17.76
N SER A 10 10.61 28.79 -18.83
CA SER A 10 10.06 28.35 -20.10
C SER A 10 9.65 26.87 -20.02
N ARG A 11 8.79 26.44 -20.94
CA ARG A 11 8.36 25.03 -21.04
C ARG A 11 9.54 24.08 -21.23
N ASP A 12 10.53 24.45 -22.03
CA ASP A 12 11.69 23.59 -22.31
C ASP A 12 12.63 23.49 -21.11
N GLU A 13 12.78 24.56 -20.31
CA GLU A 13 13.51 24.51 -19.03
C GLU A 13 12.81 23.60 -18.02
N LEU A 14 11.47 23.64 -17.96
CA LEU A 14 10.71 22.76 -17.07
C LEU A 14 10.82 21.29 -17.49
N ALA A 15 10.71 21.00 -18.79
CA ALA A 15 10.90 19.64 -19.31
C ALA A 15 12.31 19.10 -19.03
N GLY A 16 13.34 19.95 -19.14
CA GLY A 16 14.72 19.60 -18.78
C GLY A 16 14.86 19.24 -17.30
N LEU A 17 14.28 20.04 -16.40
CA LEU A 17 14.30 19.79 -14.96
C LEU A 17 13.59 18.47 -14.59
N ILE A 18 12.48 18.16 -15.24
CA ILE A 18 11.77 16.89 -15.04
C ILE A 18 12.65 15.72 -15.49
N ALA A 19 13.30 15.83 -16.65
CA ALA A 19 14.20 14.79 -17.13
C ALA A 19 15.40 14.57 -16.19
N GLU A 20 15.97 15.64 -15.64
CA GLU A 20 17.04 15.57 -14.63
C GLU A 20 16.56 14.86 -13.37
N TYR A 21 15.38 15.24 -12.83
CA TYR A 21 14.77 14.57 -11.67
C TYR A 21 14.66 13.06 -11.88
N PHE A 22 14.07 12.62 -13.00
CA PHE A 22 13.91 11.18 -13.29
C PHE A 22 15.22 10.45 -13.59
N ALA A 23 16.26 11.17 -14.04
CA ALA A 23 17.58 10.57 -14.28
C ALA A 23 18.38 10.32 -12.99
N GLU A 24 18.09 11.06 -11.92
CA GLU A 24 18.74 10.91 -10.61
C GLU A 24 18.13 9.79 -9.74
N LEU A 25 17.00 9.21 -10.16
CA LEU A 25 16.30 8.18 -9.41
C LEU A 25 16.99 6.82 -9.57
N GLU A 26 17.42 6.22 -8.45
CA GLU A 26 18.18 4.97 -8.42
C GLU A 26 17.29 3.71 -8.47
N ILE A 27 15.97 3.85 -8.42
CA ILE A 27 14.99 2.76 -8.28
C ILE A 27 14.03 2.76 -9.48
N ALA A 28 13.57 1.58 -9.90
CA ALA A 28 12.52 1.44 -10.91
C ALA A 28 11.24 2.16 -10.44
N GLN A 29 10.74 3.07 -11.28
CA GLN A 29 9.63 3.96 -10.93
C GLN A 29 8.31 3.42 -11.48
N ASP A 30 7.22 3.70 -10.76
CA ASP A 30 5.85 3.50 -11.24
C ASP A 30 5.48 4.51 -12.36
N LEU A 31 6.31 5.53 -12.60
CA LEU A 31 6.07 6.64 -13.53
C LEU A 31 7.32 6.97 -14.38
N GLU A 32 7.09 7.54 -15.57
CA GLU A 32 8.15 8.00 -16.47
C GLU A 32 8.08 9.52 -16.71
N ALA A 33 9.24 10.16 -16.89
CA ALA A 33 9.34 11.59 -17.21
C ALA A 33 8.46 12.01 -18.40
N ALA A 34 8.41 11.18 -19.45
CA ALA A 34 7.62 11.44 -20.64
C ALA A 34 6.11 11.55 -20.35
N GLN A 35 5.62 10.79 -19.38
CA GLN A 35 4.23 10.84 -18.95
C GLN A 35 3.92 12.16 -18.25
N VAL A 36 4.81 12.62 -17.36
CA VAL A 36 4.64 13.89 -16.65
C VAL A 36 4.73 15.07 -17.61
N VAL A 37 5.74 15.10 -18.49
CA VAL A 37 5.88 16.15 -19.51
C VAL A 37 4.64 16.19 -20.41
N GLY A 38 4.14 15.03 -20.86
CA GLY A 38 2.94 14.95 -21.68
C GLY A 38 1.70 15.51 -21.00
N PHE A 39 1.54 15.29 -19.70
CA PHE A 39 0.44 15.86 -18.92
C PHE A 39 0.52 17.39 -18.83
N LEU A 40 1.71 17.92 -18.53
CA LEU A 40 1.93 19.36 -18.41
C LEU A 40 1.75 20.08 -19.76
N ASP A 41 2.16 19.45 -20.86
CA ASP A 41 1.89 19.94 -22.22
C ASP A 41 0.39 19.98 -22.53
N GLU A 42 -0.38 18.98 -22.07
CA GLU A 42 -1.84 18.96 -22.23
C GLU A 42 -2.51 20.08 -21.43
N GLN A 43 -2.03 20.38 -20.22
CA GLN A 43 -2.49 21.53 -19.43
C GLN A 43 -2.24 22.86 -20.14
N LEU A 44 -1.05 23.04 -20.74
CA LEU A 44 -0.75 24.23 -21.55
C LEU A 44 -1.65 24.32 -22.78
N ALA A 45 -1.84 23.21 -23.50
CA ALA A 45 -2.69 23.16 -24.68
C ALA A 45 -4.16 23.46 -24.37
N ALA A 46 -4.62 23.13 -23.16
CA ALA A 46 -5.95 23.46 -22.65
C ALA A 46 -6.10 24.93 -22.19
N GLY A 47 -5.06 25.75 -22.32
CA GLY A 47 -5.06 27.17 -21.96
C GLY A 47 -4.51 27.47 -20.56
N GLY A 48 -3.84 26.52 -19.91
CA GLY A 48 -3.11 26.74 -18.67
C GLY A 48 -1.97 27.74 -18.81
N SER A 49 -1.59 28.38 -17.71
CA SER A 49 -0.45 29.30 -17.66
C SER A 49 0.82 28.59 -17.21
N MET A 50 1.99 29.07 -17.63
CA MET A 50 3.27 28.51 -17.17
C MET A 50 3.39 28.46 -15.64
N PRO A 51 3.01 29.51 -14.86
CA PRO A 51 3.01 29.41 -13.40
C PRO A 51 2.11 28.31 -12.85
N GLY A 52 0.93 28.09 -13.44
CA GLY A 52 0.04 27.00 -13.03
C GLY A 52 0.62 25.62 -13.34
N VAL A 53 1.32 25.49 -14.45
CA VAL A 53 1.98 24.25 -14.88
C VAL A 53 3.21 23.95 -14.02
N GLU A 54 3.98 24.95 -13.61
CA GLU A 54 5.05 24.78 -12.62
C GLU A 54 4.52 24.36 -11.25
N ALA A 55 3.39 24.92 -10.82
CA ALA A 55 2.73 24.49 -9.58
C ALA A 55 2.26 23.03 -9.68
N ALA A 56 1.67 22.64 -10.82
CA ALA A 56 1.27 21.25 -11.06
C ALA A 56 2.48 20.30 -11.10
N TRP A 57 3.61 20.71 -11.68
CA TRP A 57 4.85 19.93 -11.58
C TRP A 57 5.30 19.76 -10.13
N THR A 58 5.26 20.83 -9.34
CA THR A 58 5.67 20.78 -7.92
C THR A 58 4.82 19.78 -7.13
N ASP A 59 3.50 19.74 -7.38
CA ASP A 59 2.60 18.73 -6.80
C ASP A 59 2.96 17.31 -7.20
N LEU A 60 3.26 17.10 -8.49
CA LEU A 60 3.64 15.79 -9.01
C LEU A 60 5.02 15.35 -8.53
N GLU A 61 5.97 16.26 -8.36
CA GLU A 61 7.29 16.00 -7.80
C GLU A 61 7.17 15.45 -6.38
N TYR A 62 6.31 16.05 -5.53
CA TYR A 62 6.02 15.51 -4.20
C TYR A 62 5.40 14.12 -4.23
N PHE A 63 4.46 13.90 -5.15
CA PHE A 63 3.85 12.59 -5.31
C PHE A 63 4.85 11.53 -5.79
N CYS A 64 5.73 11.87 -6.74
CA CYS A 64 6.79 10.97 -7.22
C CYS A 64 7.78 10.63 -6.10
N ALA A 65 8.22 11.63 -5.32
CA ALA A 65 9.13 11.40 -4.19
C ALA A 65 8.49 10.53 -3.10
N TYR A 66 7.18 10.66 -2.88
CA TYR A 66 6.46 9.78 -1.95
C TYR A 66 6.38 8.33 -2.47
N LEU A 67 6.08 8.12 -3.76
CA LEU A 67 6.04 6.79 -4.37
C LEU A 67 7.41 6.12 -4.38
N GLU A 68 8.49 6.87 -4.55
CA GLU A 68 9.86 6.35 -4.44
C GLU A 68 10.15 5.81 -3.04
N ALA A 69 9.72 6.53 -1.99
CA ALA A 69 9.88 6.10 -0.61
C ALA A 69 8.92 4.95 -0.22
N HIS A 70 7.79 4.82 -0.93
CA HIS A 70 6.74 3.83 -0.65
C HIS A 70 6.34 3.09 -1.94
N PRO A 71 7.27 2.32 -2.54
CA PRO A 71 7.05 1.71 -3.84
C PRO A 71 5.88 0.73 -3.78
N THR A 72 5.04 0.76 -4.81
CA THR A 72 3.95 -0.20 -4.91
C THR A 72 4.49 -1.52 -5.45
N SER A 73 4.13 -2.64 -4.82
CA SER A 73 4.64 -3.96 -5.23
C SER A 73 4.10 -4.43 -6.59
N ARG A 74 3.04 -3.80 -7.10
CA ARG A 74 2.27 -4.21 -8.27
C ARG A 74 2.00 -3.08 -9.28
N GLY A 75 2.60 -1.90 -9.09
CA GLY A 75 2.27 -0.70 -9.87
C GLY A 75 0.97 -0.05 -9.43
N LEU A 76 0.80 1.23 -9.78
CA LEU A 76 -0.40 2.00 -9.47
C LEU A 76 -1.65 1.39 -10.13
N GLU A 77 -1.53 0.87 -11.33
CA GLU A 77 -2.62 0.31 -12.13
C GLU A 77 -3.31 -0.90 -11.51
N GLU A 78 -2.62 -1.64 -10.63
CA GLU A 78 -3.14 -2.84 -9.97
C GLU A 78 -3.67 -2.60 -8.55
N LEU A 79 -3.58 -1.36 -8.07
CA LEU A 79 -4.08 -1.02 -6.73
C LEU A 79 -5.61 -1.03 -6.69
N GLU A 80 -6.14 -1.69 -5.68
CA GLU A 80 -7.55 -1.67 -5.32
C GLU A 80 -7.95 -0.31 -4.70
N PRO A 81 -9.25 0.05 -4.67
CA PRO A 81 -9.68 1.35 -4.13
C PRO A 81 -9.20 1.63 -2.71
N TRP A 82 -9.10 0.62 -1.86
CA TRP A 82 -8.63 0.79 -0.49
C TRP A 82 -7.10 0.98 -0.41
N GLU A 83 -6.34 0.35 -1.31
CA GLU A 83 -4.89 0.53 -1.41
C GLU A 83 -4.57 1.95 -1.88
N TYR A 84 -5.26 2.40 -2.93
CA TYR A 84 -5.20 3.79 -3.39
C TYR A 84 -5.60 4.78 -2.30
N SER A 85 -6.69 4.51 -1.58
CA SER A 85 -7.18 5.40 -0.54
C SER A 85 -6.21 5.51 0.62
N ARG A 86 -5.58 4.39 1.01
CA ARG A 86 -4.52 4.39 2.01
C ARG A 86 -3.29 5.17 1.53
N LEU A 87 -2.80 4.88 0.33
CA LEU A 87 -1.63 5.53 -0.26
C LEU A 87 -1.80 7.04 -0.32
N VAL A 88 -2.94 7.51 -0.85
CA VAL A 88 -3.27 8.93 -0.96
C VAL A 88 -3.42 9.57 0.43
N PHE A 89 -4.05 8.89 1.38
CA PHE A 89 -4.22 9.39 2.73
C PHE A 89 -2.88 9.50 3.48
N GLU A 90 -2.04 8.47 3.43
CA GLU A 90 -0.70 8.47 4.04
C GLU A 90 0.18 9.56 3.41
N PHE A 91 0.13 9.73 2.09
CA PHE A 91 0.81 10.82 1.40
C PHE A 91 0.37 12.21 1.91
N LEU A 92 -0.93 12.44 2.04
CA LEU A 92 -1.48 13.70 2.57
C LEU A 92 -1.12 13.98 4.03
N GLU A 93 -0.91 12.94 4.83
CA GLU A 93 -0.52 13.05 6.24
C GLU A 93 1.00 13.06 6.41
N SER A 94 1.78 12.79 5.37
CA SER A 94 3.23 12.78 5.45
C SER A 94 3.77 14.20 5.68
N GLU A 95 4.32 14.44 6.87
CA GLU A 95 4.95 15.73 7.23
C GLU A 95 6.25 16.00 6.44
N VAL A 96 6.73 15.01 5.69
CA VAL A 96 8.05 14.97 5.06
C VAL A 96 8.15 15.90 3.86
N TYR A 97 7.05 16.19 3.15
CA TYR A 97 7.13 16.80 1.82
C TYR A 97 6.60 18.24 1.73
N ASP A 98 5.75 18.72 2.65
CA ASP A 98 5.42 20.15 2.77
C ASP A 98 4.92 20.51 4.19
N PRO A 99 5.59 21.43 4.94
CA PRO A 99 5.05 21.98 6.18
C PRO A 99 3.68 22.68 6.02
N LEU A 100 3.32 23.07 4.79
CA LEU A 100 2.01 23.65 4.44
C LEU A 100 0.96 22.58 4.15
N ALA A 101 1.30 21.29 4.14
CA ALA A 101 0.35 20.19 4.02
C ALA A 101 -0.67 20.17 5.18
N ALA A 102 -0.44 20.89 6.28
CA ALA A 102 -1.46 21.08 7.32
C ALA A 102 -2.73 21.83 6.82
N ASP A 103 -2.64 22.60 5.72
CA ASP A 103 -3.78 23.32 5.15
C ASP A 103 -4.69 22.39 4.31
N PRO A 104 -5.98 22.21 4.69
CA PRO A 104 -6.94 21.43 3.92
C PRO A 104 -7.13 21.91 2.47
N ALA A 105 -6.94 23.20 2.18
CA ALA A 105 -7.05 23.72 0.83
C ALA A 105 -5.88 23.24 -0.05
N ARG A 106 -4.65 23.24 0.48
CA ARG A 106 -3.46 22.75 -0.22
C ARG A 106 -3.52 21.25 -0.47
N LYS A 107 -3.98 20.46 0.52
CA LYS A 107 -4.23 19.02 0.35
C LYS A 107 -5.20 18.73 -0.81
N ARG A 108 -6.25 19.54 -0.95
CA ARG A 108 -7.22 19.40 -2.06
C ARG A 108 -6.62 19.75 -3.41
N GLU A 109 -5.84 20.82 -3.49
CA GLU A 109 -5.18 21.25 -4.72
C GLU A 109 -4.20 20.17 -5.21
N LEU A 110 -3.30 19.72 -4.33
CA LEU A 110 -2.33 18.69 -4.65
C LEU A 110 -3.03 17.43 -5.17
N LEU A 111 -4.04 16.94 -4.47
CA LEU A 111 -4.78 15.77 -4.94
C LEU A 111 -5.49 16.04 -6.25
N SER A 112 -6.11 17.20 -6.46
CA SER A 112 -6.71 17.54 -7.75
C SER A 112 -5.69 17.41 -8.90
N THR A 113 -4.44 17.83 -8.68
CA THR A 113 -3.35 17.67 -9.66
C THR A 113 -3.04 16.18 -9.92
N VAL A 114 -2.88 15.38 -8.87
CA VAL A 114 -2.62 13.92 -8.99
C VAL A 114 -3.77 13.22 -9.73
N VAL A 115 -5.01 13.58 -9.45
CA VAL A 115 -6.19 13.02 -10.13
C VAL A 115 -6.21 13.36 -11.61
N ALA A 116 -5.97 14.63 -11.94
CA ALA A 116 -5.90 15.06 -13.33
C ALA A 116 -4.79 14.29 -14.07
N PHE A 117 -3.66 14.06 -13.42
CA PHE A 117 -2.56 13.28 -13.98
C PHE A 117 -2.92 11.80 -14.20
N LEU A 118 -3.52 11.11 -13.22
CA LEU A 118 -3.99 9.73 -13.39
C LEU A 118 -5.05 9.63 -14.50
N GLY A 119 -5.94 10.62 -14.58
CA GLY A 119 -6.93 10.74 -15.66
C GLY A 119 -6.29 10.87 -17.03
N PHE A 120 -5.22 11.66 -17.14
CA PHE A 120 -4.41 11.78 -18.35
C PHE A 120 -3.75 10.45 -18.72
N LEU A 121 -3.11 9.76 -17.78
CA LEU A 121 -2.46 8.46 -18.03
C LEU A 121 -3.45 7.44 -18.60
N LYS A 122 -4.67 7.36 -18.05
CA LYS A 122 -5.74 6.51 -18.59
C LYS A 122 -6.11 6.89 -20.02
N GLN A 123 -6.27 8.17 -20.33
CA GLN A 123 -6.61 8.62 -21.67
C GLN A 123 -5.53 8.25 -22.70
N LYS A 124 -4.26 8.25 -22.31
CA LYS A 124 -3.13 7.86 -23.18
C LYS A 124 -2.84 6.36 -23.19
N GLY A 125 -3.64 5.55 -22.49
CA GLY A 125 -3.45 4.10 -22.39
C GLY A 125 -2.32 3.67 -21.45
N GLY A 126 -1.80 4.59 -20.63
CA GLY A 126 -0.83 4.30 -19.57
C GLY A 126 -1.46 3.69 -18.31
N LEU A 127 -2.79 3.72 -18.18
CA LEU A 127 -3.54 3.02 -17.13
C LEU A 127 -4.77 2.31 -17.72
N ALA A 128 -5.03 1.08 -17.28
CA ALA A 128 -6.21 0.33 -17.69
C ALA A 128 -7.52 0.90 -17.11
N SER A 129 -7.46 1.49 -15.90
CA SER A 129 -8.62 2.08 -15.22
C SER A 129 -8.18 3.13 -14.19
N THR A 130 -9.02 4.14 -13.98
CA THR A 130 -8.92 5.10 -12.86
C THR A 130 -9.97 4.84 -11.78
N ALA A 131 -10.84 3.84 -11.95
CA ALA A 131 -12.03 3.69 -11.10
C ALA A 131 -11.68 3.46 -9.61
N ALA A 132 -10.55 2.81 -9.33
CA ALA A 132 -10.07 2.60 -7.98
C ALA A 132 -9.59 3.91 -7.34
N ALA A 133 -8.78 4.68 -8.06
CA ALA A 133 -8.38 6.02 -7.64
C ALA A 133 -9.60 6.93 -7.45
N ASP A 134 -10.49 7.04 -8.45
CA ASP A 134 -11.69 7.91 -8.43
C ASP A 134 -12.55 7.64 -7.18
N ARG A 135 -12.80 6.36 -6.85
CA ARG A 135 -13.54 5.97 -5.62
C ARG A 135 -12.79 6.30 -4.34
N ALA A 136 -11.48 6.06 -4.31
CA ALA A 136 -10.63 6.39 -3.17
C ALA A 136 -10.69 7.88 -2.84
N LEU A 137 -10.65 8.72 -3.87
CA LEU A 137 -10.66 10.18 -3.75
C LEU A 137 -12.04 10.69 -3.35
N GLU A 138 -13.11 10.17 -3.95
CA GLU A 138 -14.48 10.49 -3.56
C GLU A 138 -14.66 10.24 -2.06
N GLN A 139 -14.21 9.10 -1.54
CA GLN A 139 -14.32 8.76 -0.12
C GLN A 139 -13.45 9.65 0.78
N ILE A 140 -12.22 9.95 0.39
CA ILE A 140 -11.33 10.85 1.16
C ILE A 140 -11.94 12.25 1.25
N PHE A 141 -12.72 12.69 0.25
CA PHE A 141 -13.27 14.03 0.22
C PHE A 141 -14.78 14.14 0.47
N SER A 142 -15.50 13.04 0.69
CA SER A 142 -16.96 13.03 0.85
C SER A 142 -17.48 13.66 2.16
N GLY A 143 -16.61 14.21 3.00
CA GLY A 143 -16.98 14.67 4.34
C GLY A 143 -16.14 15.83 4.88
N SER A 144 -16.49 16.27 6.09
CA SER A 144 -15.77 17.33 6.81
C SER A 144 -14.37 16.90 7.28
N ALA A 145 -14.10 15.60 7.33
CA ALA A 145 -12.80 15.03 7.68
C ALA A 145 -12.45 13.90 6.70
N PRO A 146 -11.26 13.92 6.09
CA PRO A 146 -10.83 12.85 5.21
C PRO A 146 -10.69 11.54 5.95
N ARG A 147 -11.16 10.44 5.33
CA ARG A 147 -11.06 9.10 5.89
C ARG A 147 -10.69 8.10 4.79
N PRO A 148 -9.71 7.21 5.03
CA PRO A 148 -9.39 6.19 4.05
C PRO A 148 -10.54 5.17 3.94
N ILE A 149 -10.71 4.59 2.75
CA ILE A 149 -11.55 3.40 2.56
C ILE A 149 -10.97 2.31 3.45
N PRO A 150 -11.77 1.70 4.35
CA PRO A 150 -11.27 0.64 5.20
C PRO A 150 -10.79 -0.52 4.34
N ARG A 151 -9.60 -1.04 4.67
CA ARG A 151 -9.08 -2.27 4.05
C ARG A 151 -10.13 -3.38 4.21
N PRO A 152 -10.52 -4.08 3.12
CA PRO A 152 -11.35 -5.26 3.21
C PRO A 152 -10.76 -6.26 4.23
N PRO A 153 -11.58 -7.01 4.97
CA PRO A 153 -11.05 -8.04 5.84
C PRO A 153 -10.10 -8.96 5.08
N MET A 154 -8.88 -9.10 5.61
CA MET A 154 -7.86 -9.99 5.05
C MET A 154 -8.46 -11.39 4.82
N THR A 155 -8.07 -12.05 3.74
CA THR A 155 -8.53 -13.42 3.45
C THR A 155 -7.48 -14.47 3.81
N ALA A 156 -7.90 -15.71 4.07
CA ALA A 156 -6.97 -16.80 4.42
C ALA A 156 -5.83 -17.00 3.40
N GLY A 157 -6.14 -16.86 2.11
CA GLY A 157 -5.19 -17.13 1.01
C GLY A 157 -4.35 -15.92 0.59
N GLU A 158 -4.64 -14.74 1.14
CA GLU A 158 -3.92 -13.51 0.82
C GLU A 158 -2.46 -13.62 1.25
N LEU A 159 -1.52 -13.26 0.37
CA LEU A 159 -0.11 -13.16 0.70
C LEU A 159 0.09 -11.95 1.62
N ILE A 160 0.64 -12.16 2.81
CA ILE A 160 1.00 -11.09 3.74
C ILE A 160 2.44 -10.66 3.49
N GLY A 161 3.34 -11.62 3.29
CA GLY A 161 4.75 -11.34 3.12
C GLY A 161 5.59 -12.60 2.94
N TRP A 162 6.89 -12.39 2.91
CA TRP A 162 7.89 -13.44 2.81
C TRP A 162 8.74 -13.45 4.06
N LEU A 163 8.91 -14.63 4.64
CA LEU A 163 9.77 -14.85 5.78
C LEU A 163 11.04 -15.53 5.29
N ASN A 164 12.17 -14.83 5.37
CA ASN A 164 13.45 -15.37 4.94
C ASN A 164 14.01 -16.27 6.04
N GLY A 165 14.23 -17.54 5.73
CA GLY A 165 14.86 -18.51 6.61
C GLY A 165 16.36 -18.27 6.70
N PRO A 166 16.91 -17.76 7.83
CA PRO A 166 18.35 -17.50 7.96
C PRO A 166 19.20 -18.77 7.83
N ASN A 167 18.65 -19.93 8.22
CA ASN A 167 19.38 -21.20 8.20
C ASN A 167 19.28 -21.92 6.86
N THR A 168 18.10 -21.88 6.23
CA THR A 168 17.84 -22.56 4.95
C THR A 168 18.16 -21.69 3.73
N GLY A 169 18.21 -20.36 3.89
CA GLY A 169 18.33 -19.41 2.79
C GLY A 169 17.08 -19.34 1.89
N LEU A 170 15.99 -19.99 2.29
CA LEU A 170 14.74 -20.04 1.54
C LEU A 170 13.79 -18.93 2.00
N ALA A 171 13.09 -18.31 1.04
CA ALA A 171 11.99 -17.39 1.32
C ALA A 171 10.68 -18.18 1.45
N HIS A 172 10.07 -18.13 2.64
CA HIS A 172 8.82 -18.81 2.93
C HIS A 172 7.63 -17.88 2.72
N ARG A 173 6.64 -18.36 1.97
CA ARG A 173 5.41 -17.61 1.71
C ARG A 173 4.50 -17.60 2.95
N ILE A 174 4.16 -16.40 3.44
CA ILE A 174 3.27 -16.18 4.59
C ILE A 174 1.92 -15.64 4.13
N THR A 175 0.85 -16.23 4.61
CA THR A 175 -0.53 -15.98 4.18
C THR A 175 -1.44 -15.55 5.34
N GLY A 176 -2.63 -15.06 5.02
CA GLY A 176 -3.70 -14.77 5.99
C GLY A 176 -3.96 -15.91 6.97
N SER A 177 -3.98 -17.15 6.49
CA SER A 177 -4.15 -18.32 7.35
C SER A 177 -3.01 -18.50 8.34
N ASP A 178 -1.78 -18.16 7.96
CA ASP A 178 -0.61 -18.30 8.83
C ASP A 178 -0.65 -17.31 9.98
N LEU A 179 -1.05 -16.07 9.68
CA LEU A 179 -1.28 -15.06 10.70
C LEU A 179 -2.41 -15.49 11.65
N TRP A 180 -3.56 -15.93 11.13
CA TRP A 180 -4.68 -16.34 11.98
C TRP A 180 -4.36 -17.53 12.86
N LEU A 181 -3.67 -18.54 12.34
CA LEU A 181 -3.21 -19.68 13.14
C LEU A 181 -2.24 -19.25 14.24
N THR A 182 -1.34 -18.31 13.95
CA THR A 182 -0.40 -17.74 14.93
C THR A 182 -1.13 -16.97 16.03
N LEU A 183 -2.09 -16.12 15.66
CA LEU A 183 -2.89 -15.37 16.62
C LEU A 183 -3.74 -16.28 17.51
N THR A 184 -4.34 -17.33 16.96
CA THR A 184 -5.10 -18.30 17.75
C THR A 184 -4.18 -19.11 18.67
N ARG A 185 -3.00 -19.51 18.22
CA ARG A 185 -1.98 -20.16 19.07
C ARG A 185 -1.68 -19.32 20.30
N ASP A 186 -1.43 -18.03 20.10
CA ASP A 186 -1.09 -17.12 21.19
C ASP A 186 -2.27 -16.83 22.12
N ALA A 187 -3.48 -16.75 21.56
CA ALA A 187 -4.67 -16.42 22.33
C ALA A 187 -5.25 -17.59 23.13
N ASP A 188 -5.17 -18.82 22.61
CA ASP A 188 -5.95 -19.96 23.10
C ASP A 188 -5.09 -21.17 23.50
N PHE A 189 -3.81 -21.21 23.11
CA PHE A 189 -2.94 -22.37 23.24
C PHE A 189 -1.58 -22.02 23.86
N ASP A 190 -1.53 -20.98 24.69
CA ASP A 190 -0.33 -20.54 25.44
C ASP A 190 0.94 -20.34 24.58
N GLY A 191 0.78 -20.09 23.28
CA GLY A 191 1.90 -19.94 22.35
C GLY A 191 2.51 -21.27 21.86
N GLU A 192 1.90 -22.42 22.14
CA GLU A 192 2.45 -23.75 21.85
C GLU A 192 1.84 -24.39 20.60
N TRP A 193 2.63 -24.51 19.52
CA TRP A 193 2.18 -25.14 18.26
C TRP A 193 1.73 -26.59 18.43
N LYS A 194 2.32 -27.31 19.37
CA LYS A 194 1.94 -28.69 19.66
C LYS A 194 0.49 -28.78 20.15
N GLN A 195 0.06 -27.86 21.01
CA GLN A 195 -1.30 -27.85 21.52
C GLN A 195 -2.32 -27.55 20.41
N VAL A 196 -1.96 -26.65 19.49
CA VAL A 196 -2.78 -26.37 18.29
C VAL A 196 -2.93 -27.62 17.42
N ALA A 197 -1.82 -28.33 17.18
CA ALA A 197 -1.82 -29.56 16.39
C ALA A 197 -2.67 -30.66 17.06
N ASP A 198 -2.44 -30.92 18.35
CA ASP A 198 -3.18 -31.90 19.15
C ASP A 198 -4.68 -31.59 19.15
N TYR A 199 -5.06 -30.30 19.26
CA TYR A 199 -6.46 -29.88 19.18
C TYR A 199 -7.09 -30.17 17.82
N ILE A 200 -6.44 -29.76 16.72
CA ILE A 200 -6.95 -29.99 15.37
C ILE A 200 -7.14 -31.48 15.11
N GLU A 201 -6.15 -32.31 15.48
CA GLU A 201 -6.22 -33.77 15.31
C GLU A 201 -7.38 -34.39 16.10
N SER A 202 -7.72 -33.83 17.26
CA SER A 202 -8.83 -34.29 18.11
C SER A 202 -10.21 -33.79 17.69
N ALA A 203 -10.27 -32.80 16.79
CA ALA A 203 -11.50 -32.12 16.38
C ALA A 203 -11.68 -32.16 14.84
N PRO A 204 -11.95 -33.35 14.26
CA PRO A 204 -12.09 -33.53 12.81
C PRO A 204 -13.27 -32.74 12.19
N GLU A 205 -14.22 -32.29 13.00
CA GLU A 205 -15.36 -31.46 12.61
C GLU A 205 -15.00 -29.98 12.35
N LEU A 206 -13.78 -29.53 12.68
CA LEU A 206 -13.36 -28.16 12.43
C LEU A 206 -13.46 -27.83 10.93
N PRO A 207 -13.97 -26.64 10.57
CA PRO A 207 -14.09 -26.28 9.16
C PRO A 207 -12.72 -26.17 8.52
N GLY A 208 -12.52 -26.85 7.39
CA GLY A 208 -11.20 -26.88 6.74
C GLY A 208 -10.12 -27.55 7.59
N HIS A 209 -10.49 -28.51 8.46
CA HIS A 209 -9.60 -29.35 9.26
C HIS A 209 -8.29 -29.70 8.53
N ASP A 210 -8.38 -30.37 7.38
CA ASP A 210 -7.19 -30.86 6.66
C ASP A 210 -6.22 -29.73 6.27
N LYS A 211 -6.78 -28.59 5.81
CA LYS A 211 -6.00 -27.42 5.43
C LYS A 211 -5.31 -26.78 6.65
N LYS A 212 -6.00 -26.74 7.80
CA LYS A 212 -5.44 -26.22 9.05
C LYS A 212 -4.35 -27.14 9.58
N ALA A 213 -4.57 -28.44 9.57
CA ALA A 213 -3.58 -29.44 9.97
C ALA A 213 -2.32 -29.39 9.10
N GLU A 214 -2.48 -29.22 7.77
CA GLU A 214 -1.36 -29.00 6.85
C GLU A 214 -0.63 -27.68 7.15
N ALA A 215 -1.37 -26.59 7.32
CA ALA A 215 -0.79 -25.27 7.58
C ALA A 215 -0.02 -25.22 8.91
N VAL A 216 -0.55 -25.80 9.99
CA VAL A 216 0.14 -25.86 11.30
C VAL A 216 1.42 -26.68 11.20
N ARG A 217 1.40 -27.85 10.55
CA ARG A 217 2.61 -28.66 10.33
C ARG A 217 3.66 -27.90 9.53
N ARG A 218 3.23 -27.22 8.46
CA ARG A 218 4.12 -26.39 7.63
C ARG A 218 4.74 -25.26 8.45
N LEU A 219 3.93 -24.50 9.19
CA LEU A 219 4.40 -23.36 10.00
C LEU A 219 5.36 -23.79 11.11
N ALA A 220 5.00 -24.83 11.87
CA ALA A 220 5.85 -25.36 12.92
C ALA A 220 7.21 -25.84 12.36
N SER A 221 7.21 -26.48 11.19
CA SER A 221 8.43 -26.89 10.49
C SER A 221 9.30 -25.69 10.10
N ILE A 222 8.72 -24.66 9.46
CA ILE A 222 9.45 -23.46 9.04
C ILE A 222 10.08 -22.78 10.24
N LEU A 223 9.28 -22.49 11.27
CA LEU A 223 9.73 -21.75 12.45
C LEU A 223 10.81 -22.52 13.23
N THR A 224 10.72 -23.84 13.27
CA THR A 224 11.72 -24.68 13.95
C THR A 224 13.00 -24.82 13.15
N GLN A 225 12.91 -25.07 11.83
CA GLN A 225 14.10 -25.26 10.97
C GLN A 225 14.94 -23.99 10.86
N ASP A 226 14.27 -22.84 10.82
CA ASP A 226 14.91 -21.55 10.65
C ASP A 226 15.07 -20.76 11.96
N GLU A 227 14.74 -21.36 13.11
CA GLU A 227 14.81 -20.74 14.45
C GLU A 227 14.13 -19.36 14.51
N LEU A 228 12.97 -19.25 13.84
CA LEU A 228 12.24 -18.00 13.70
C LEU A 228 11.23 -17.83 14.82
N ASP A 229 11.21 -16.64 15.41
CA ASP A 229 10.17 -16.24 16.33
C ASP A 229 8.84 -16.12 15.55
N PRO A 230 7.76 -16.80 15.98
CA PRO A 230 6.49 -16.68 15.30
C PRO A 230 5.92 -15.26 15.26
N THR A 231 6.34 -14.36 16.15
CA THR A 231 6.00 -12.93 16.08
C THR A 231 6.54 -12.25 14.82
N ALA A 232 7.58 -12.81 14.18
CA ALA A 232 8.06 -12.35 12.88
C ALA A 232 6.98 -12.46 11.78
N LEU A 233 5.98 -13.34 11.94
CA LEU A 233 4.83 -13.46 11.04
C LEU A 233 3.85 -12.29 11.17
N MET A 234 3.88 -11.58 12.31
CA MET A 234 3.02 -10.43 12.59
C MET A 234 3.65 -9.11 12.10
N GLY A 235 4.96 -9.09 11.84
CA GLY A 235 5.70 -7.89 11.44
C GLY A 235 5.55 -6.77 12.47
N GLU A 236 5.38 -5.53 12.01
CA GLU A 236 5.09 -4.35 12.85
C GLU A 236 3.60 -4.20 13.21
N THR A 237 2.77 -5.18 12.85
CA THR A 237 1.32 -5.06 13.03
C THR A 237 0.96 -5.16 14.51
N ALA A 238 0.49 -4.07 15.10
CA ALA A 238 -0.11 -4.11 16.44
C ALA A 238 -1.35 -5.02 16.42
N VAL A 239 -1.27 -6.17 17.10
CA VAL A 239 -2.38 -7.10 17.21
C VAL A 239 -3.50 -6.46 18.01
N THR A 240 -4.68 -6.33 17.40
CA THR A 240 -5.88 -5.79 18.05
C THR A 240 -6.80 -6.92 18.50
N ARG A 241 -7.75 -6.61 19.38
CA ARG A 241 -8.81 -7.54 19.77
C ARG A 241 -9.61 -8.07 18.56
N GLU A 242 -9.87 -7.22 17.57
CA GLU A 242 -10.58 -7.62 16.35
C GLU A 242 -9.79 -8.64 15.52
N HIS A 243 -8.46 -8.55 15.49
CA HIS A 243 -7.62 -9.54 14.83
C HIS A 243 -7.75 -10.92 15.49
N VAL A 244 -7.74 -10.96 16.83
CA VAL A 244 -7.90 -12.20 17.59
C VAL A 244 -9.30 -12.81 17.38
N GLU A 245 -10.35 -11.99 17.43
CA GLU A 245 -11.72 -12.46 17.19
C GLU A 245 -11.89 -13.03 15.77
N ARG A 246 -11.29 -12.39 14.75
CA ARG A 246 -11.27 -12.93 13.38
C ARG A 246 -10.49 -14.23 13.26
N ALA A 247 -9.34 -14.33 13.93
CA ALA A 247 -8.53 -15.55 13.96
C ALA A 247 -9.31 -16.72 14.58
N ARG A 248 -9.99 -16.49 15.71
CA ARG A 248 -10.88 -17.49 16.33
C ARG A 248 -12.04 -17.90 15.42
N LYS A 249 -12.69 -16.95 14.73
CA LYS A 249 -13.75 -17.27 13.75
C LYS A 249 -13.22 -18.14 12.61
N TYR A 250 -12.04 -17.82 12.08
CA TYR A 250 -11.37 -18.66 11.09
C TYR A 250 -11.07 -20.06 11.64
N PHE A 251 -10.58 -20.16 12.89
CA PHE A 251 -10.13 -21.40 13.49
C PHE A 251 -11.27 -22.34 13.91
N TYR A 252 -12.23 -21.88 14.71
CA TYR A 252 -13.31 -22.72 15.25
C TYR A 252 -14.55 -22.80 14.35
N GLY A 253 -14.75 -21.84 13.45
CA GLY A 253 -15.91 -21.86 12.56
C GLY A 253 -17.20 -21.33 13.16
N GLU A 254 -17.16 -20.53 14.23
CA GLU A 254 -18.40 -19.97 14.79
C GLU A 254 -18.91 -18.75 14.01
N ALA A 255 -20.25 -18.76 13.88
CA ALA A 255 -21.10 -17.98 12.98
C ALA A 255 -20.99 -16.46 13.13
N ALA A 256 -21.43 -15.75 12.08
CA ALA A 256 -21.79 -14.34 12.15
C ALA A 256 -22.80 -14.08 13.29
#